data_AF-B8BND7-F1
#
_entry.id   AF-B8BND7-F1
#
_cell.length_a   1.000
_cell.length_b   1.000
_cell.length_c   1.000
_cell.angle_alpha   90.00
_cell.angle_beta   90.00
_cell.angle_gamma   90.00
#
_symmetry.space_group_name_H-M   'P 1'
#
loop_
_entity.id
_entity.type
_entity.pdbx_description
1 polymer ?
#
loop_
_entity_poly.entity_id
_entity_poly.type
_entity_poly.pdbx_seq_one_letter_code
_entity_poly.pdbx_strand_id
1 'polypeptide(L)'
;MVVRAGAYDDELIKTAGGLGDGRVERDVREEAGVDRNRQAYRTLLVTAAGLGQYISGAILFEETLYQSTVDGRRIVDVLAEQGIVPGIKVDKGLVPLAGPIPSLWCQGLDGLATREAAYYQQGARFAEWRTVVSIPNAGPSALAVKEAA
;
A
#
# COMPACT_ATOMS: atom_id res chain seq x y z
N MET A 1 -17.26 11.55 14.97
CA MET A 1 -17.30 10.09 15.20
C MET A 1 -15.88 9.65 15.52
N VAL A 2 -15.63 9.07 16.68
CA VAL A 2 -14.31 8.48 16.99
C VAL A 2 -14.37 7.03 16.55
N VAL A 3 -13.60 6.67 15.52
CA VAL A 3 -13.46 5.28 15.07
C VAL A 3 -12.40 4.63 15.96
N ARG A 4 -12.72 3.46 16.52
CA ARG A 4 -11.78 2.62 17.27
C ARG A 4 -11.65 1.28 16.56
N ALA A 5 -10.42 0.80 16.39
CA ALA A 5 -10.08 -0.53 15.89
C ALA A 5 -10.14 -1.61 16.99
N GLY A 6 -10.47 -1.22 18.24
CA GLY A 6 -10.69 -2.15 19.34
C GLY A 6 -9.39 -2.79 19.78
N ALA A 7 -9.25 -4.11 19.55
CA ALA A 7 -8.06 -4.85 19.98
C ALA A 7 -6.75 -4.38 19.32
N TYR A 8 -6.84 -3.65 18.20
CA TYR A 8 -5.68 -3.17 17.44
C TYR A 8 -5.33 -1.69 17.70
N ASP A 9 -6.06 -0.99 18.58
CA ASP A 9 -5.90 0.46 18.79
C ASP A 9 -4.44 0.84 19.12
N ASP A 10 -3.84 0.18 20.10
CA ASP A 10 -2.47 0.48 20.55
C ASP A 10 -1.42 0.15 19.46
N GLU A 11 -1.62 -0.95 18.74
CA GLU A 11 -0.73 -1.37 17.65
C GLU A 11 -0.77 -0.37 16.49
N LEU A 12 -1.96 0.11 16.12
CA LEU A 12 -2.11 1.11 15.06
C LEU A 12 -1.44 2.43 15.42
N ILE A 13 -1.63 2.92 16.65
CA ILE A 13 -0.99 4.14 17.13
C ILE A 13 0.53 4.00 17.09
N LYS A 14 1.06 2.87 17.60
CA LYS A 14 2.49 2.59 17.58
C LYS A 14 3.05 2.52 16.16
N THR A 15 2.36 1.83 15.25
CA THR A 15 2.79 1.66 13.86
C THR A 15 2.80 2.99 13.13
N ALA A 16 1.74 3.80 13.27
CA ALA A 16 1.67 5.12 12.67
C ALA A 16 2.76 6.07 13.20
N GLY A 17 3.03 6.04 14.52
CA GLY A 17 4.12 6.80 15.12
C GLY A 17 5.50 6.41 14.57
N GLY A 18 5.75 5.12 14.34
CA GLY A 18 7.00 4.63 13.76
C GLY A 18 7.19 4.96 12.28
N LEU A 19 6.09 5.12 11.52
CA LEU A 19 6.16 5.51 10.11
C LEU A 19 6.45 7.01 9.92
N GLY A 20 6.02 7.86 10.86
CA GLY A 20 6.03 9.33 10.74
C GLY A 20 7.41 10.01 10.70
N ASP A 21 8.45 9.36 11.21
CA ASP A 21 9.82 9.89 11.24
C ASP A 21 10.66 9.50 10.00
N GLY A 22 10.13 8.65 9.11
CA GLY A 22 10.86 8.11 7.96
C GLY A 22 10.13 8.28 6.62
N ARG A 23 10.82 8.04 5.51
CA ARG A 23 10.20 8.01 4.17
C ARG A 23 9.52 6.65 3.98
N VAL A 24 8.34 6.66 3.35
CA VAL A 24 7.63 5.44 2.93
C VAL A 24 7.88 5.23 1.45
N GLU A 25 8.52 4.12 1.10
CA GLU A 25 8.78 3.73 -0.29
C GLU A 25 7.57 3.00 -0.86
N ARG A 26 7.29 3.19 -2.15
CA ARG A 26 6.21 2.48 -2.86
C ARG A 26 6.80 1.50 -3.86
N ASP A 27 6.47 0.22 -3.73
CA ASP A 27 6.66 -0.76 -4.79
C ASP A 27 5.90 -0.27 -6.03
N VAL A 28 6.58 -0.25 -7.18
CA VAL A 28 6.02 0.21 -8.44
C VAL A 28 5.45 -1.00 -9.18
N ARG A 29 4.21 -0.88 -9.66
CA ARG A 29 3.65 -1.93 -10.54
C ARG A 29 4.39 -1.89 -11.86
N GLU A 30 5.21 -2.89 -12.13
CA GLU A 30 5.76 -3.09 -13.46
C GLU A 30 4.75 -3.92 -14.27
N GLU A 31 4.09 -3.30 -15.25
CA GLU A 31 3.07 -3.97 -16.09
C GLU A 31 3.69 -4.82 -17.21
N ALA A 32 5.00 -4.74 -17.45
CA ALA A 32 5.72 -5.49 -18.48
C ALA A 32 6.96 -6.16 -17.89
N GLY A 33 7.01 -7.50 -17.95
CA GLY A 33 8.15 -8.30 -17.50
C GLY A 33 7.74 -9.72 -17.10
N VAL A 34 8.66 -10.68 -17.21
CA VAL A 34 8.45 -12.05 -16.70
C VAL A 34 8.55 -12.00 -15.17
N ASP A 35 7.77 -12.82 -14.45
CA ASP A 35 7.72 -12.86 -12.97
C ASP A 35 9.11 -12.87 -12.31
N ARG A 36 10.08 -13.52 -12.94
CA ARG A 36 11.48 -13.58 -12.50
C ARG A 36 12.17 -12.21 -12.45
N ASN A 37 11.89 -11.34 -13.42
CA ASN A 37 12.48 -10.00 -13.46
C ASN A 37 11.90 -9.13 -12.34
N ARG A 38 10.58 -9.20 -12.12
CA ARG A 38 9.92 -8.48 -11.01
C ARG A 38 10.45 -8.95 -9.66
N GLN A 39 10.60 -10.27 -9.49
CA GLN A 39 11.22 -10.86 -8.29
C GLN A 39 12.64 -10.36 -8.07
N ALA A 40 13.48 -10.39 -9.11
CA ALA A 40 14.87 -9.97 -9.03
C ALA A 40 15.00 -8.48 -8.71
N TYR A 41 14.17 -7.64 -9.35
CA TYR A 41 14.11 -6.20 -9.08
C TYR A 41 13.69 -5.90 -7.64
N ARG A 42 12.62 -6.52 -7.16
CA ARG A 42 12.19 -6.35 -5.76
C ARG A 42 13.22 -6.87 -4.77
N THR A 43 13.86 -8.00 -5.08
CA THR A 43 14.97 -8.50 -4.26
C THR A 43 16.07 -7.46 -4.16
N LEU A 44 16.53 -6.92 -5.29
CA LEU A 44 17.55 -5.87 -5.34
C LEU A 44 17.18 -4.67 -4.46
N LEU A 45 15.93 -4.20 -4.52
CA LEU A 45 15.46 -3.08 -3.71
C LEU A 45 15.47 -3.42 -2.22
N VAL A 46 14.82 -4.52 -1.83
CA VAL A 46 14.61 -4.82 -0.41
C VAL A 46 15.86 -5.31 0.30
N THR A 47 16.86 -5.83 -0.42
CA THR A 47 18.12 -6.29 0.19
C THR A 47 19.22 -5.21 0.21
N ALA A 48 18.92 -3.99 -0.23
CA ALA A 48 19.88 -2.89 -0.19
C ALA A 48 20.36 -2.63 1.25
N ALA A 49 21.67 -2.76 1.47
CA ALA A 49 22.24 -2.66 2.82
C ALA A 49 21.99 -1.27 3.44
N GLY A 50 21.44 -1.27 4.66
CA GLY A 50 21.17 -0.02 5.40
C GLY A 50 19.91 0.72 4.94
N LEU A 51 19.07 0.13 4.08
CA LEU A 51 17.83 0.76 3.60
C LEU A 51 16.93 1.25 4.74
N GLY A 52 16.81 0.46 5.81
CA GLY A 52 16.00 0.79 6.99
C GLY A 52 16.48 2.01 7.79
N GLN A 53 17.67 2.55 7.51
CA GLN A 53 18.10 3.83 8.08
C GLN A 53 17.38 5.04 7.47
N TYR A 54 16.76 4.87 6.30
CA TYR A 54 16.15 5.94 5.53
C TYR A 54 14.66 5.70 5.23
N ILE A 55 14.26 4.44 5.16
CA ILE A 55 12.90 4.02 4.85
C ILE A 55 12.29 3.36 6.08
N SER A 56 11.14 3.87 6.54
CA SER A 56 10.39 3.31 7.68
C SER A 56 9.33 2.30 7.26
N GLY A 57 8.86 2.38 6.01
CA GLY A 57 7.85 1.47 5.48
C GLY A 57 7.94 1.27 3.97
N ALA A 58 7.49 0.11 3.50
CA ALA A 58 7.46 -0.24 2.09
C ALA A 58 6.05 -0.72 1.70
N ILE A 59 5.37 -0.01 0.80
CA ILE A 59 4.05 -0.40 0.28
C ILE A 59 4.25 -1.42 -0.82
N LEU A 60 3.69 -2.60 -0.67
CA LEU A 60 3.85 -3.74 -1.58
C LEU A 60 2.61 -3.97 -2.44
N PHE A 61 2.80 -4.59 -3.61
CA PHE A 61 1.71 -5.28 -4.30
C PHE A 61 1.41 -6.63 -3.64
N GLU A 62 0.19 -7.14 -3.86
CA GLU A 62 -0.23 -8.45 -3.35
C GLU A 62 0.72 -9.57 -3.81
N GLU A 63 1.16 -9.56 -5.08
CA GLU A 63 2.17 -10.48 -5.58
C GLU A 63 3.45 -10.46 -4.72
N THR A 64 3.98 -9.27 -4.43
CA THR A 64 5.22 -9.07 -3.66
C THR A 64 5.07 -9.50 -2.20
N LEU A 65 3.90 -9.28 -1.61
CA LEU A 65 3.61 -9.62 -0.21
C LEU A 65 3.75 -11.14 0.04
N TYR A 66 3.40 -11.95 -0.96
CA TYR A 66 3.52 -13.43 -0.92
C TYR A 66 4.79 -13.97 -1.58
N GLN A 67 5.64 -13.09 -2.13
CA GLN A 67 6.84 -13.48 -2.87
C GLN A 67 8.05 -13.64 -1.94
N SER A 68 8.95 -14.54 -2.35
CA SER A 68 10.30 -14.66 -1.78
C SER A 68 11.32 -13.95 -2.67
N THR A 69 12.42 -13.51 -2.06
CA THR A 69 13.62 -13.04 -2.74
C THR A 69 14.24 -14.16 -3.59
N VAL A 70 15.21 -13.82 -4.47
CA VAL A 70 15.89 -14.82 -5.31
C VAL A 70 16.66 -15.89 -4.52
N ASP A 71 17.04 -15.60 -3.27
CA ASP A 71 17.68 -16.52 -2.31
C ASP A 71 16.66 -17.27 -1.43
N GLY A 72 15.36 -17.10 -1.67
CA GLY A 72 14.29 -17.91 -1.08
C GLY A 72 13.69 -17.37 0.22
N ARG A 73 14.18 -16.25 0.74
CA ARG A 73 13.65 -15.61 1.95
C ARG A 73 12.38 -14.83 1.63
N ARG A 74 11.39 -14.78 2.53
CA ARG A 74 10.18 -13.99 2.29
C ARG A 74 10.54 -12.51 2.26
N ILE A 75 10.02 -11.76 1.28
CA ILE A 75 10.31 -10.32 1.14
C ILE A 75 9.90 -9.55 2.40
N VAL A 76 8.76 -9.89 3.01
CA VAL A 76 8.27 -9.26 4.24
C VAL A 76 9.24 -9.44 5.42
N ASP A 77 9.93 -10.57 5.52
CA ASP A 77 10.88 -10.84 6.60
C ASP A 77 12.16 -10.01 6.41
N VAL A 78 12.63 -9.92 5.16
CA VAL A 78 13.81 -9.11 4.80
C VAL A 78 13.60 -7.63 5.12
N LEU A 79 12.39 -7.11 4.91
CA LEU A 79 12.02 -5.75 5.29
C LEU A 79 11.98 -5.59 6.82
N ALA A 80 11.29 -6.51 7.52
CA ALA A 80 11.13 -6.44 8.97
C ALA A 80 12.46 -6.52 9.72
N GLU A 81 13.40 -7.36 9.28
CA GLU A 81 14.75 -7.47 9.85
C GLU A 81 15.57 -6.18 9.74
N GLN A 82 15.25 -5.34 8.75
CA GLN A 82 15.85 -4.02 8.58
C GLN A 82 15.08 -2.91 9.31
N GLY A 83 14.02 -3.25 10.05
CA GLY A 83 13.15 -2.28 10.71
C GLY A 83 12.16 -1.58 9.79
N ILE A 84 11.99 -2.07 8.55
CA ILE A 84 11.04 -1.51 7.57
C ILE A 84 9.70 -2.20 7.74
N VAL A 85 8.65 -1.42 7.99
CA VAL A 85 7.29 -1.94 8.15
C VAL A 85 6.73 -2.33 6.77
N PRO A 86 6.25 -3.56 6.55
CA PRO A 86 5.57 -3.91 5.31
C PRO A 86 4.16 -3.31 5.26
N GLY A 87 3.82 -2.66 4.16
CA GLY A 87 2.47 -2.17 3.84
C GLY A 87 1.92 -2.82 2.59
N ILE A 88 0.62 -2.68 2.36
CA ILE A 88 -0.06 -3.32 1.23
C ILE A 88 -0.96 -2.34 0.49
N LYS A 89 -0.86 -2.30 -0.84
CA LYS A 89 -1.83 -1.61 -1.68
C LYS A 89 -3.15 -2.40 -1.71
N VAL A 90 -4.24 -1.79 -1.26
CA VAL A 90 -5.53 -2.48 -1.12
C VAL A 90 -6.60 -2.05 -2.11
N ASP A 91 -6.47 -0.89 -2.76
CA ASP A 91 -7.41 -0.48 -3.80
C ASP A 91 -7.31 -1.36 -5.06
N LYS A 92 -8.41 -1.43 -5.80
CA LYS A 92 -8.55 -2.16 -7.06
C LYS A 92 -8.53 -1.22 -8.27
N GLY A 93 -7.99 -0.02 -8.10
CA GLY A 93 -7.82 0.97 -9.16
C GLY A 93 -9.02 1.88 -9.37
N LEU A 94 -8.85 2.77 -10.36
CA LEU A 94 -9.77 3.85 -10.67
C LEU A 94 -10.72 3.45 -11.79
N VAL A 95 -11.98 3.86 -11.65
CA VAL A 95 -13.02 3.70 -12.67
C VAL A 95 -13.77 5.02 -12.88
N PRO A 96 -14.42 5.21 -14.04
CA PRO A 96 -15.23 6.39 -14.28
C PRO A 96 -16.34 6.57 -13.22
N LEU A 97 -16.45 7.78 -12.70
CA LEU A 97 -17.56 8.19 -11.84
C LEU A 97 -18.68 8.76 -12.70
N ALA A 98 -19.89 8.21 -12.54
CA ALA A 98 -21.06 8.67 -13.28
C ALA A 98 -21.42 10.10 -12.88
N GLY A 99 -21.46 11.01 -13.86
CA GLY A 99 -21.78 12.40 -13.62
C GLY A 99 -21.54 13.29 -14.84
N PRO A 100 -21.98 14.56 -14.78
CA PRO A 100 -21.83 15.50 -15.89
C PRO A 100 -20.38 15.98 -16.09
N ILE A 101 -19.54 15.85 -15.06
CA ILE A 101 -18.13 16.24 -15.08
C ILE A 101 -17.30 14.96 -15.07
N PRO A 102 -16.46 14.69 -16.10
CA PRO A 102 -15.58 13.53 -16.12
C PRO A 102 -14.73 13.46 -14.86
N SER A 103 -14.96 12.42 -14.07
CA SER A 103 -14.32 12.19 -12.77
C SER A 103 -14.04 10.70 -12.61
N LEU A 104 -13.16 10.37 -11.67
CA LEU A 104 -12.83 8.99 -11.33
C LEU A 104 -13.21 8.72 -9.88
N TRP A 105 -13.51 7.46 -9.56
CA TRP A 105 -13.58 6.98 -8.19
C TRP A 105 -12.79 5.68 -8.07
N CYS A 106 -12.40 5.34 -6.85
CA CYS A 106 -11.55 4.19 -6.58
C CYS A 106 -12.37 3.01 -6.04
N GLN A 107 -12.14 1.83 -6.59
CA GLN A 107 -12.80 0.59 -6.18
C GLN A 107 -11.95 -0.20 -5.18
N GLY A 108 -12.57 -1.14 -4.46
CA GLY A 108 -11.83 -2.10 -3.64
C GLY A 108 -12.50 -2.51 -2.32
N LEU A 109 -13.63 -1.90 -1.96
CA LEU A 109 -14.33 -2.18 -0.70
C LEU A 109 -14.90 -3.60 -0.64
N ASP A 110 -15.32 -4.15 -1.79
CA ASP A 110 -15.84 -5.51 -1.87
C ASP A 110 -14.78 -6.54 -1.45
N GLY A 111 -15.05 -7.21 -0.34
CA GLY A 111 -14.16 -8.19 0.28
C GLY A 111 -12.92 -7.60 0.96
N LEU A 112 -12.85 -6.27 1.16
CA LEU A 112 -11.68 -5.61 1.75
C LEU A 112 -11.30 -6.19 3.12
N ALA A 113 -12.26 -6.34 4.04
CA ALA A 113 -12.00 -6.85 5.38
C ALA A 113 -11.35 -8.25 5.38
N THR A 114 -11.83 -9.15 4.51
CA THR A 114 -11.24 -10.49 4.35
C THR A 114 -9.81 -10.43 3.83
N ARG A 115 -9.55 -9.54 2.85
CA ARG A 115 -8.21 -9.35 2.29
C ARG A 115 -7.25 -8.76 3.31
N GLU A 116 -7.65 -7.71 4.03
CA GLU A 116 -6.83 -7.08 5.08
C GLU A 116 -6.47 -8.07 6.20
N ALA A 117 -7.41 -8.93 6.61
CA ALA A 117 -7.12 -9.99 7.57
C ALA A 117 -6.04 -10.96 7.07
N ALA A 118 -6.11 -11.36 5.79
CA ALA A 118 -5.10 -12.22 5.17
C ALA A 118 -3.74 -11.51 5.03
N TYR A 119 -3.73 -10.23 4.65
CA TYR A 119 -2.50 -9.45 4.53
C TYR A 119 -1.82 -9.21 5.88
N TYR A 120 -2.61 -8.98 6.93
CA TYR A 120 -2.11 -8.86 8.29
C TYR A 120 -1.42 -10.15 8.76
N GLN A 121 -2.01 -11.31 8.48
CA GLN A 121 -1.41 -12.63 8.74
C GLN A 121 -0.10 -12.83 7.96
N GLN A 122 -0.02 -12.29 6.74
CA GLN A 122 1.18 -12.36 5.91
C GLN A 122 2.29 -11.38 6.35
N GLY A 123 1.98 -10.40 7.21
CA GLY A 123 2.97 -9.50 7.81
C GLY A 123 2.78 -8.02 7.47
N ALA A 124 1.77 -7.66 6.68
CA ALA A 124 1.44 -6.25 6.44
C ALA A 124 0.94 -5.59 7.74
N ARG A 125 1.32 -4.33 7.97
CA ARG A 125 0.93 -3.56 9.17
C ARG A 125 0.32 -2.20 8.87
N PHE A 126 0.32 -1.79 7.61
CA PHE A 126 -0.46 -0.65 7.13
C PHE A 126 -0.94 -0.90 5.70
N ALA A 127 -1.92 -0.10 5.27
CA ALA A 127 -2.52 -0.22 3.95
C ALA A 127 -2.42 1.11 3.19
N GLU A 128 -2.41 1.04 1.86
CA GLU A 128 -2.50 2.19 0.97
C GLU A 128 -3.72 2.07 0.06
N TRP A 129 -4.48 3.17 -0.02
CA TRP A 129 -5.61 3.35 -0.91
C TRP A 129 -5.46 4.67 -1.65
N ARG A 130 -5.45 4.63 -2.99
CA ARG A 130 -5.27 5.81 -3.82
C ARG A 130 -6.57 6.26 -4.48
N THR A 131 -7.08 7.41 -4.08
CA THR A 131 -8.11 8.15 -4.83
C THR A 131 -7.49 9.25 -5.71
N VAL A 132 -8.21 9.72 -6.72
CA VAL A 132 -7.77 10.83 -7.60
C VAL A 132 -8.90 11.82 -7.80
N VAL A 133 -8.60 13.09 -7.53
CA VAL A 133 -9.49 14.21 -7.78
C VAL A 133 -8.84 15.14 -8.80
N SER A 134 -9.46 15.26 -9.97
CA SER A 134 -8.99 16.15 -11.04
C SER A 134 -9.40 17.59 -10.79
N ILE A 135 -8.55 18.55 -11.16
CA ILE A 135 -8.81 19.99 -11.05
C ILE A 135 -8.95 20.58 -12.47
N PRO A 136 -10.15 20.51 -13.09
CA PRO A 136 -10.41 21.22 -14.34
C PRO A 136 -10.59 22.73 -14.11
N ASN A 137 -10.74 23.52 -15.17
CA ASN A 137 -10.88 24.99 -15.08
C ASN A 137 -12.00 25.47 -14.12
N ALA A 138 -13.08 24.69 -13.99
CA ALA A 138 -14.18 24.99 -13.08
C ALA A 138 -14.00 24.42 -11.65
N GLY A 139 -12.87 23.77 -11.36
CA GLY A 139 -12.60 23.04 -10.12
C GLY A 139 -13.17 21.62 -10.09
N PRO A 140 -12.79 20.81 -9.08
CA PRO A 140 -13.31 19.45 -8.94
C PRO A 140 -14.82 19.46 -8.70
N SER A 141 -15.53 18.45 -9.23
CA SER A 141 -16.96 18.32 -8.95
C SER A 141 -17.20 17.99 -7.47
N ALA A 142 -18.27 18.53 -6.89
CA ALA A 142 -18.64 18.22 -5.50
C ALA A 142 -18.85 16.72 -5.28
N LEU A 143 -19.36 16.00 -6.29
CA LEU A 143 -19.50 14.56 -6.26
C LEU A 143 -18.14 13.86 -6.19
N ALA A 144 -17.16 14.25 -7.02
CA ALA A 144 -15.82 13.66 -6.98
C ALA A 144 -15.10 13.89 -5.64
N VAL A 145 -15.27 15.07 -5.04
CA VAL A 145 -14.72 15.34 -3.70
C VAL A 145 -15.40 14.48 -2.64
N LYS A 146 -16.73 14.33 -2.72
CA LYS A 146 -17.50 13.51 -1.77
C LYS A 146 -17.14 12.03 -1.87
N GLU A 147 -17.01 11.48 -3.07
CA GLU A 147 -16.66 10.07 -3.27
C GLU A 147 -15.18 9.77 -2.94
N ALA A 148 -14.32 10.79 -2.94
CA ALA A 148 -12.92 10.65 -2.58
C ALA A 148 -12.65 10.77 -1.07
N ALA A 149 -13.61 11.27 -0.30
CA ALA A 149 -13.49 11.55 1.14
C ALA A 149 -13.94 10.37 1.99
#